data_AF-A0A8C1P9T8-F1
#
_entry.id   AF-A0A8C1P9T8-F1
#
_cell.length_a   1.000
_cell.length_b   1.000
_cell.length_c   1.000
_cell.angle_alpha   90.00
_cell.angle_beta   90.00
_cell.angle_gamma   90.00
#
_symmetry.space_group_name_H-M   'P 1'
#
loop_
_entity.id
_entity.type
_entity.pdbx_description
1 polymer ?
#
loop_
_entity_poly.entity_id
_entity_poly.type
_entity_poly.pdbx_seq_one_letter_code
_entity_poly.pdbx_strand_id
1 'polypeptide(L)'
;MTETTKTHVILLSCGSFNPITKGHIHMFEKAREYLHKTGRFIVIGGIISPVHDSYGKPGLVPSRHRLTMCQLAVQSSDWIRVDPWECYQDTWQTTCSVLEHHRDLMKRVTGCILSNVNTPSTTPVIGQPQNGTSPIYQNTVNKSVAIKLWGKMSESLGKICCVRPHMERYTFVDENANLGTAMRYEEIELRILLLCGSDLLESFCIPGLWKESDMEVIVEDFGIVVVPRDGADTERIMNHSSVLRKHKDNIIVVKDEIDHPMSIVSSTKSRCVFSLSLHNSSLHSVPQPSAFLLTRLALQHGDGHVVDYLSQPVIDYILQSQLYINASG
;
A
#
# COMPACT_ATOMS: atom_id res chain seq x y z
N MET A 1 15.00 -36.43 7.18
CA MET A 1 13.87 -35.62 6.72
C MET A 1 14.44 -34.25 6.40
N THR A 2 14.47 -33.85 5.14
CA THR A 2 14.92 -32.51 4.74
C THR A 2 13.89 -31.51 5.25
N GLU A 3 14.26 -30.63 6.17
CA GLU A 3 13.41 -29.46 6.51
C GLU A 3 13.16 -28.70 5.21
N THR A 4 11.90 -28.66 4.77
CA THR A 4 11.48 -27.81 3.67
C THR A 4 11.62 -26.37 4.14
N THR A 5 12.57 -25.64 3.55
CA THR A 5 12.75 -24.21 3.76
C THR A 5 11.45 -23.49 3.40
N LYS A 6 10.86 -22.78 4.37
CA LYS A 6 9.61 -22.03 4.15
C LYS A 6 9.92 -20.71 3.46
N THR A 7 9.08 -20.33 2.49
CA THR A 7 9.19 -19.05 1.81
C THR A 7 8.60 -17.94 2.68
N HIS A 8 9.36 -16.89 2.94
CA HIS A 8 8.90 -15.73 3.70
C HIS A 8 8.21 -14.77 2.75
N VAL A 9 7.08 -14.19 3.19
CA VAL A 9 6.25 -13.36 2.31
C VAL A 9 5.83 -12.06 2.98
N ILE A 10 5.81 -10.99 2.19
CA ILE A 10 5.17 -9.73 2.52
C ILE A 10 3.93 -9.61 1.64
N LEU A 11 2.78 -9.32 2.24
CA LEU A 11 1.54 -9.07 1.53
C LEU A 11 1.43 -7.58 1.24
N LEU A 12 1.33 -7.19 -0.03
CA LEU A 12 1.13 -5.80 -0.44
C LEU A 12 -0.26 -5.63 -1.03
N SER A 13 -1.07 -4.73 -0.47
CA SER A 13 -2.38 -4.38 -1.03
C SER A 13 -2.37 -2.94 -1.53
N CYS A 14 -2.54 -2.78 -2.84
CA CYS A 14 -2.69 -1.49 -3.49
C CYS A 14 -4.18 -1.17 -3.64
N GLY A 15 -4.59 0.08 -3.42
CA GLY A 15 -5.99 0.44 -3.56
C GLY A 15 -6.31 1.88 -3.21
N SER A 16 -7.56 2.28 -3.46
CA SER A 16 -7.99 3.64 -3.13
C SER A 16 -8.09 3.87 -1.62
N PHE A 17 -8.59 2.90 -0.85
CA PHE A 17 -8.88 3.03 0.58
C PHE A 17 -9.67 4.32 0.92
N ASN A 18 -10.84 4.47 0.29
CA ASN A 18 -11.63 5.71 0.29
C ASN A 18 -13.03 5.52 0.92
N PRO A 19 -13.18 5.29 2.23
CA PRO A 19 -12.14 5.09 3.23
C PRO A 19 -11.67 3.62 3.30
N ILE A 20 -10.59 3.37 4.05
CA ILE A 20 -10.26 2.01 4.50
C ILE A 20 -11.39 1.45 5.38
N THR A 21 -11.64 0.15 5.31
CA THR A 21 -12.71 -0.54 6.04
C THR A 21 -12.15 -1.75 6.79
N LYS A 22 -12.90 -2.26 7.77
CA LYS A 22 -12.58 -3.53 8.44
C LYS A 22 -12.49 -4.70 7.46
N GLY A 23 -13.20 -4.64 6.32
CA GLY A 23 -13.08 -5.62 5.23
C GLY A 23 -11.67 -5.68 4.63
N HIS A 24 -10.98 -4.54 4.50
CA HIS A 24 -9.59 -4.52 4.04
C HIS A 24 -8.66 -5.17 5.06
N ILE A 25 -8.82 -4.87 6.35
CA ILE A 25 -8.00 -5.47 7.41
C ILE A 25 -8.26 -6.97 7.50
N HIS A 26 -9.52 -7.38 7.42
CA HIS A 26 -9.92 -8.77 7.40
C HIS A 26 -9.28 -9.54 6.23
N MET A 27 -9.17 -8.94 5.05
CA MET A 27 -8.49 -9.53 3.89
C MET A 27 -7.02 -9.87 4.19
N PHE A 28 -6.30 -9.01 4.93
CA PHE A 28 -4.94 -9.30 5.38
C PHE A 28 -4.89 -10.47 6.36
N GLU A 29 -5.74 -10.46 7.39
CA GLU A 29 -5.76 -11.52 8.40
C GLU A 29 -6.10 -12.89 7.79
N LYS A 30 -7.08 -12.93 6.89
CA LYS A 30 -7.48 -14.14 6.17
C LYS A 30 -6.37 -14.69 5.28
N ALA A 31 -5.72 -13.82 4.51
CA ALA A 31 -4.60 -14.23 3.69
C ALA A 31 -3.44 -14.77 4.53
N ARG A 32 -3.11 -14.10 5.64
CA ARG A 32 -2.06 -14.54 6.57
C ARG A 32 -2.35 -15.91 7.15
N GLU A 33 -3.55 -16.08 7.72
CA GLU A 33 -3.99 -17.35 8.31
C GLU A 33 -3.94 -18.49 7.27
N TYR A 34 -4.47 -18.24 6.07
CA TYR A 34 -4.49 -19.24 5.00
C TYR A 34 -3.08 -19.66 4.58
N LEU A 35 -2.19 -18.69 4.33
CA LEU A 35 -0.81 -18.95 3.92
C LEU A 35 -0.02 -19.72 4.96
N HIS A 36 -0.16 -19.38 6.25
CA HIS A 36 0.46 -20.11 7.35
C HIS A 36 -0.08 -21.55 7.46
N LYS A 37 -1.40 -21.75 7.31
CA LYS A 37 -2.02 -23.09 7.31
C LYS A 37 -1.49 -24.00 6.22
N THR A 38 -1.05 -23.46 5.07
CA THR A 38 -0.44 -24.28 4.02
C THR A 38 0.89 -24.92 4.44
N GLY A 39 1.54 -24.42 5.49
CA GLY A 39 2.86 -24.86 5.94
C GLY A 39 4.02 -24.45 5.04
N ARG A 40 3.76 -23.85 3.87
CA ARG A 40 4.77 -23.44 2.88
C ARG A 40 5.30 -22.03 3.08
N PHE A 41 4.48 -21.15 3.66
CA PHE A 41 4.75 -19.73 3.74
C PHE A 41 4.83 -19.23 5.19
N ILE A 42 5.69 -18.23 5.41
CA ILE A 42 5.71 -17.42 6.63
C ILE A 42 5.44 -15.97 6.23
N VAL A 43 4.23 -15.48 6.50
CA VAL A 43 3.92 -14.06 6.38
C VAL A 43 4.63 -13.27 7.48
N ILE A 44 5.53 -12.37 7.09
CA ILE A 44 6.34 -11.54 8.01
C ILE A 44 5.88 -10.08 8.06
N GLY A 45 5.03 -9.65 7.12
CA GLY A 45 4.54 -8.28 7.07
C GLY A 45 3.40 -8.07 6.09
N GLY A 46 2.61 -7.04 6.35
CA GLY A 46 1.56 -6.53 5.47
C GLY A 46 1.80 -5.05 5.16
N ILE A 47 1.64 -4.65 3.91
CA ILE A 47 1.78 -3.27 3.45
C ILE A 47 0.48 -2.84 2.78
N ILE A 48 -0.08 -1.74 3.26
CA ILE A 48 -1.17 -1.01 2.62
C ILE A 48 -0.54 0.15 1.85
N SER A 49 -0.72 0.18 0.52
CA SER A 49 -0.28 1.28 -0.36
C SER A 49 -1.49 2.03 -0.91
N PRO A 50 -1.85 3.19 -0.34
CA PRO A 50 -2.92 4.00 -0.88
C PRO A 50 -2.53 4.66 -2.20
N VAL A 51 -3.47 4.65 -3.14
CA VAL A 51 -3.26 5.15 -4.49
C VAL A 51 -2.94 6.64 -4.53
N HIS A 52 -2.18 7.11 -5.52
CA HIS A 52 -1.97 8.55 -5.76
C HIS A 52 -3.27 9.31 -6.12
N ASP A 53 -3.35 10.62 -5.84
CA ASP A 53 -4.55 11.43 -6.09
C ASP A 53 -4.88 11.61 -7.58
N SER A 54 -3.86 11.61 -8.44
CA SER A 54 -4.03 11.64 -9.90
C SER A 54 -4.60 10.36 -10.50
N TYR A 55 -4.90 9.33 -9.70
CA TYR A 55 -5.62 8.13 -10.17
C TYR A 55 -6.99 8.48 -10.80
N GLY A 56 -7.58 9.61 -10.42
CA GLY A 56 -8.75 10.14 -11.11
C GLY A 56 -10.06 9.39 -10.84
N LYS A 57 -10.12 8.56 -9.79
CA LYS A 57 -11.36 7.89 -9.39
C LYS A 57 -12.39 8.92 -8.89
N PRO A 58 -13.64 8.90 -9.39
CA PRO A 58 -14.68 9.80 -8.91
C PRO A 58 -14.90 9.69 -7.40
N GLY A 59 -14.97 10.85 -6.73
CA GLY A 59 -15.16 10.94 -5.28
C GLY A 59 -13.97 10.50 -4.43
N LEU A 60 -12.77 10.36 -5.02
CA LEU A 60 -11.53 10.07 -4.28
C LEU A 60 -11.16 11.27 -3.39
N VAL A 61 -11.12 11.08 -2.07
CA VAL A 61 -10.64 12.13 -1.17
C VAL A 61 -9.11 12.24 -1.24
N PRO A 62 -8.51 13.40 -0.92
CA PRO A 62 -7.07 13.60 -0.96
C PRO A 62 -6.28 12.53 -0.19
N SER A 63 -5.15 12.13 -0.74
CA SER A 63 -4.23 11.09 -0.26
C SER A 63 -3.86 11.26 1.20
N ARG A 64 -3.61 12.49 1.65
CA ARG A 64 -3.34 12.81 3.07
C ARG A 64 -4.40 12.24 4.01
N HIS A 65 -5.69 12.34 3.66
CA HIS A 65 -6.78 11.86 4.50
C HIS A 65 -6.85 10.33 4.47
N ARG A 66 -6.62 9.74 3.30
CA ARG A 66 -6.63 8.28 3.13
C ARG A 66 -5.46 7.65 3.88
N LEU A 67 -4.27 8.23 3.82
CA LEU A 67 -3.11 7.83 4.61
C LEU A 67 -3.39 7.88 6.10
N THR A 68 -3.95 8.99 6.61
CA THR A 68 -4.29 9.09 8.03
C THR A 68 -5.34 8.03 8.43
N MET A 69 -6.40 7.84 7.64
CA MET A 69 -7.39 6.81 7.92
C MET A 69 -6.78 5.39 7.89
N CYS A 70 -5.90 5.09 6.93
CA CYS A 70 -5.18 3.83 6.86
C CYS A 70 -4.32 3.60 8.12
N GLN A 71 -3.57 4.61 8.56
CA GLN A 71 -2.72 4.53 9.76
C GLN A 71 -3.56 4.29 11.02
N LEU A 72 -4.67 5.02 11.17
CA LEU A 72 -5.62 4.83 12.27
C LEU A 72 -6.28 3.44 12.25
N ALA A 73 -6.52 2.87 11.07
CA ALA A 73 -7.12 1.54 10.95
C ALA A 73 -6.16 0.41 11.36
N VAL A 74 -4.84 0.58 11.16
CA VAL A 74 -3.83 -0.44 11.49
C VAL A 74 -3.04 -0.12 12.76
N GLN A 75 -3.41 0.92 13.52
CA GLN A 75 -2.66 1.36 14.70
C GLN A 75 -2.47 0.27 15.77
N SER A 76 -3.39 -0.69 15.85
CA SER A 76 -3.32 -1.82 16.78
C SER A 76 -2.76 -3.10 16.15
N SER A 77 -2.40 -3.07 14.86
CA SER A 77 -1.78 -4.20 14.18
C SER A 77 -0.28 -4.20 14.44
N ASP A 78 0.26 -5.35 14.81
CA ASP A 78 1.70 -5.56 14.99
C ASP A 78 2.43 -5.82 13.68
N TRP A 79 1.73 -6.30 12.63
CA TRP A 79 2.34 -6.80 11.40
C TRP A 79 1.94 -6.05 10.11
N ILE A 80 0.86 -5.25 10.15
CA ILE A 80 0.40 -4.45 8.99
C ILE A 80 0.89 -3.00 9.15
N ARG A 81 1.44 -2.44 8.08
CA ARG A 81 1.90 -1.05 8.01
C ARG A 81 1.32 -0.35 6.79
N VAL A 82 1.33 0.98 6.82
CA VAL A 82 0.94 1.82 5.69
C VAL A 82 2.19 2.43 5.11
N ASP A 83 2.37 2.30 3.80
CA ASP A 83 3.48 2.95 3.09
C ASP A 83 2.95 4.12 2.24
N PRO A 84 3.48 5.35 2.41
CA PRO A 84 3.03 6.52 1.69
C PRO A 84 3.72 6.73 0.34
N TRP A 85 4.67 5.88 -0.07
CA TRP A 85 5.53 6.10 -1.23
C TRP A 85 4.75 6.44 -2.50
N GLU A 86 3.70 5.67 -2.81
CA GLU A 86 2.87 5.89 -4.00
C GLU A 86 2.16 7.26 -3.96
N CYS A 87 1.68 7.68 -2.79
CA CYS A 87 1.03 8.97 -2.58
C CYS A 87 1.99 10.16 -2.70
N TYR A 88 3.30 9.95 -2.55
CA TYR A 88 4.32 10.99 -2.62
C TYR A 88 5.02 11.09 -3.98
N GLN A 89 4.62 10.28 -4.96
CA GLN A 89 5.10 10.45 -6.33
C GLN A 89 4.45 11.67 -6.99
N ASP A 90 5.10 12.23 -8.02
CA ASP A 90 4.54 13.39 -8.75
C ASP A 90 3.31 13.01 -9.58
N THR A 91 3.21 11.74 -9.98
CA THR A 91 2.12 11.20 -10.80
C THR A 91 1.67 9.84 -10.31
N TRP A 92 0.48 9.41 -10.76
CA TRP A 92 0.01 8.06 -10.55
C TRP A 92 1.01 7.00 -11.05
N GLN A 93 1.14 5.91 -10.30
CA GLN A 93 2.01 4.78 -10.58
C GLN A 93 1.18 3.52 -10.84
N THR A 94 1.68 2.63 -11.70
CA THR A 94 1.03 1.32 -11.90
C THR A 94 1.28 0.42 -10.69
N THR A 95 0.36 -0.51 -10.43
CA THR A 95 0.51 -1.53 -9.36
C THR A 95 1.83 -2.31 -9.51
N CYS A 96 2.25 -2.57 -10.75
CA CYS A 96 3.53 -3.19 -11.05
C CYS A 96 4.69 -2.34 -10.49
N SER A 97 4.75 -1.04 -10.81
CA SER A 97 5.78 -0.14 -10.29
C SER A 97 5.83 -0.08 -8.76
N VAL A 98 4.67 -0.11 -8.08
CA VAL A 98 4.59 -0.15 -6.61
C VAL A 98 5.18 -1.46 -6.07
N LEU A 99 4.84 -2.61 -6.67
CA LEU A 99 5.42 -3.91 -6.32
C LEU A 99 6.95 -3.94 -6.50
N GLU A 100 7.43 -3.41 -7.63
CA GLU A 100 8.87 -3.31 -7.92
C GLU A 100 9.60 -2.41 -6.93
N HIS A 101 9.02 -1.25 -6.59
CA HIS A 101 9.57 -0.36 -5.58
C HIS A 101 9.80 -1.08 -4.25
N HIS A 102 8.77 -1.79 -3.75
CA HIS A 102 8.88 -2.51 -2.48
C HIS A 102 9.86 -3.68 -2.56
N ARG A 103 9.94 -4.39 -3.69
CA ARG A 103 10.92 -5.45 -3.91
C ARG A 103 12.34 -4.91 -3.80
N ASP A 104 12.61 -3.79 -4.47
CA ASP A 104 13.93 -3.17 -4.48
C ASP A 104 14.28 -2.55 -3.13
N LEU A 105 13.28 -2.01 -2.42
CA LEU A 105 13.45 -1.55 -1.04
C LEU A 105 13.84 -2.69 -0.12
N MET A 106 13.14 -3.82 -0.18
CA MET A 106 13.45 -5.00 0.64
C MET A 106 14.84 -5.56 0.32
N LYS A 107 15.21 -5.68 -0.96
CA LYS A 107 16.57 -6.06 -1.39
C LYS A 107 17.65 -5.20 -0.74
N ARG A 108 17.45 -3.88 -0.72
CA ARG A 108 18.41 -2.93 -0.13
C ARG A 108 18.49 -3.03 1.40
N VAL A 109 17.36 -3.29 2.07
CA VAL A 109 17.28 -3.30 3.54
C VAL A 109 17.83 -4.61 4.12
N THR A 110 17.47 -5.76 3.53
CA THR A 110 17.78 -7.06 4.14
C THR A 110 19.05 -7.70 3.58
N GLY A 111 19.51 -7.30 2.39
CA GLY A 111 20.59 -8.01 1.69
C GLY A 111 20.22 -9.45 1.29
N CYS A 112 18.97 -9.89 1.53
CA CYS A 112 18.50 -11.22 1.16
C CYS A 112 18.49 -11.40 -0.36
N ILE A 113 18.78 -12.61 -0.81
CA ILE A 113 18.44 -13.06 -2.16
C ILE A 113 16.91 -13.15 -2.22
N LEU A 114 16.24 -12.10 -2.73
CA LEU A 114 14.88 -12.30 -3.25
C LEU A 114 15.05 -13.25 -4.43
N SER A 115 14.41 -14.42 -4.39
CA SER A 115 14.61 -15.44 -5.41
C SER A 115 14.41 -14.85 -6.81
N ASN A 116 15.41 -15.04 -7.67
CA ASN A 116 15.40 -14.61 -9.05
C ASN A 116 14.40 -15.44 -9.85
N VAL A 117 13.53 -14.79 -10.60
CA VAL A 117 13.24 -15.25 -11.96
C VAL A 117 14.45 -14.81 -12.81
N ASN A 118 15.04 -15.76 -13.53
CA ASN A 118 16.38 -15.72 -14.14
C ASN A 118 16.79 -14.37 -14.78
N THR A 119 17.76 -13.67 -14.19
CA THR A 119 18.67 -12.78 -14.94
C THR A 119 20.10 -12.88 -14.37
N PRO A 120 21.13 -13.15 -15.18
CA PRO A 120 22.51 -13.14 -14.73
C PRO A 120 22.98 -11.69 -14.54
N SER A 121 23.08 -11.24 -13.28
CA SER A 121 23.69 -9.94 -12.98
C SER A 121 25.22 -10.06 -13.09
N THR A 122 25.80 -9.45 -14.12
CA THR A 122 27.22 -9.08 -14.11
C THR A 122 27.36 -7.84 -13.23
N THR A 123 27.76 -8.02 -11.98
CA THR A 123 28.30 -6.94 -11.17
C THR A 123 29.70 -6.58 -11.67
N PRO A 124 30.14 -5.34 -11.43
CA PRO A 124 31.47 -5.16 -10.88
C PRO A 124 31.37 -4.47 -9.53
N VAL A 125 31.82 -5.21 -8.51
CA VAL A 125 32.30 -4.66 -7.23
C VAL A 125 33.65 -4.02 -7.50
N ILE A 126 33.90 -2.78 -7.08
CA ILE A 126 35.24 -2.28 -6.71
C ILE A 126 35.09 -1.14 -5.69
N GLY A 127 35.75 -1.29 -4.54
CA GLY A 127 36.09 -0.20 -3.63
C GLY A 127 37.52 0.30 -3.87
N GLN A 128 37.65 1.63 -4.06
CA GLN A 128 38.77 2.56 -3.77
C GLN A 128 40.22 2.25 -4.27
N PRO A 129 41.13 3.25 -4.20
CA PRO A 129 41.21 4.53 -4.93
C PRO A 129 42.51 4.60 -5.77
N GLN A 130 42.66 5.48 -6.79
CA GLN A 130 43.94 6.10 -7.19
C GLN A 130 43.78 7.21 -8.25
N ASN A 131 44.72 8.15 -8.17
CA ASN A 131 44.98 9.35 -8.95
C ASN A 131 44.99 9.19 -10.48
N GLY A 132 44.69 10.28 -11.19
CA GLY A 132 45.31 10.56 -12.48
C GLY A 132 44.42 11.17 -13.55
N THR A 133 44.60 12.47 -13.79
CA THR A 133 44.61 13.15 -15.11
C THR A 133 43.42 13.02 -16.07
N SER A 134 42.82 14.18 -16.35
CA SER A 134 41.83 14.46 -17.41
C SER A 134 42.40 14.28 -18.84
N PRO A 135 41.51 14.08 -19.83
CA PRO A 135 41.48 14.99 -20.99
C PRO A 135 40.03 15.44 -21.28
N ILE A 136 39.76 16.75 -21.36
CA ILE A 136 39.84 17.58 -22.57
C ILE A 136 39.00 17.02 -23.72
N TYR A 137 37.79 17.57 -23.87
CA TYR A 137 37.20 17.82 -25.19
C TYR A 137 36.74 19.28 -25.23
N GLN A 138 37.47 20.07 -26.02
CA GLN A 138 37.07 21.40 -26.45
C GLN A 138 35.93 21.27 -27.45
N ASN A 139 34.91 22.12 -27.32
CA ASN A 139 34.40 22.82 -28.50
C ASN A 139 33.93 24.24 -28.14
N THR A 140 34.63 25.16 -28.78
CA THR A 140 34.48 26.60 -29.02
C THR A 140 33.05 27.15 -28.98
N VAL A 141 32.75 28.13 -28.12
CA VAL A 141 32.81 29.61 -28.27
C VAL A 141 31.56 30.23 -28.90
N ASN A 142 30.81 30.99 -28.08
CA ASN A 142 30.61 32.43 -28.31
C ASN A 142 30.43 33.21 -26.99
N LYS A 143 31.27 34.25 -26.86
CA LYS A 143 31.39 35.31 -25.82
C LYS A 143 30.16 36.26 -25.86
N SER A 144 29.82 37.17 -24.94
CA SER A 144 30.34 37.79 -23.69
C SER A 144 29.24 38.78 -23.19
N VAL A 145 29.14 39.29 -21.95
CA VAL A 145 29.90 40.44 -21.39
C VAL A 145 29.46 40.77 -19.92
N ALA A 146 30.46 41.03 -19.05
CA ALA A 146 30.59 41.92 -17.86
C ALA A 146 29.63 41.91 -16.64
N ILE A 147 30.03 41.20 -15.58
CA ILE A 147 30.68 41.63 -14.29
C ILE A 147 30.39 43.02 -13.63
N LYS A 148 29.97 42.91 -12.35
CA LYS A 148 30.18 43.72 -11.09
C LYS A 148 29.35 44.97 -10.78
N LEU A 149 28.69 44.95 -9.60
CA LEU A 149 29.10 45.79 -8.45
C LEU A 149 28.62 45.21 -7.09
N TRP A 150 29.39 45.52 -6.04
CA TRP A 150 29.49 44.91 -4.71
C TRP A 150 28.94 45.84 -3.63
N GLY A 151 28.37 45.32 -2.53
CA GLY A 151 28.04 46.14 -1.35
C GLY A 151 27.46 45.35 -0.17
N LYS A 152 28.33 44.89 0.73
CA LYS A 152 28.06 44.21 2.02
C LYS A 152 27.45 45.17 3.05
N MET A 153 26.55 44.66 3.92
CA MET A 153 26.58 44.77 5.41
C MET A 153 25.71 43.61 5.99
N SER A 154 26.33 42.61 6.65
CA SER A 154 26.43 42.43 8.12
C SER A 154 25.17 41.78 8.73
N GLU A 155 25.12 40.45 8.83
CA GLU A 155 25.47 39.61 10.00
C GLU A 155 24.41 39.54 11.12
N SER A 156 24.01 38.29 11.40
CA SER A 156 23.46 37.77 12.66
C SER A 156 21.99 38.06 12.99
N LEU A 157 21.11 37.08 12.71
CA LEU A 157 20.44 36.24 13.72
C LEU A 157 19.27 35.49 13.06
N GLY A 158 19.14 34.20 13.36
CA GLY A 158 17.95 33.42 13.01
C GLY A 158 18.13 32.26 12.03
N LYS A 159 19.16 31.44 12.22
CA LYS A 159 19.06 30.00 11.86
C LYS A 159 17.83 29.43 12.60
N ILE A 160 16.75 29.17 11.87
CA ILE A 160 15.69 28.20 12.23
C ILE A 160 15.21 27.61 10.90
N CYS A 161 15.93 26.58 10.46
CA CYS A 161 15.40 25.22 10.30
C CYS A 161 14.57 24.99 9.04
N CYS A 162 15.23 24.91 7.88
CA CYS A 162 14.87 23.91 6.87
C CYS A 162 15.36 22.54 7.36
N VAL A 163 14.78 22.06 8.47
CA VAL A 163 14.91 20.66 8.84
C VAL A 163 13.96 19.92 7.91
N ARG A 164 14.52 19.31 6.85
CA ARG A 164 13.90 18.12 6.26
C ARG A 164 13.54 17.23 7.44
N PRO A 165 12.26 16.81 7.61
CA PRO A 165 11.95 15.87 8.67
C PRO A 165 12.92 14.71 8.55
N HIS A 166 13.66 14.46 9.61
CA HIS A 166 14.51 13.30 9.71
C HIS A 166 13.57 12.11 9.55
N MET A 167 13.61 11.47 8.37
CA MET A 167 12.92 10.21 8.15
C MET A 167 13.60 9.24 9.10
N GLU A 168 12.98 9.04 10.26
CA GLU A 168 13.44 8.05 11.21
C GLU A 168 13.57 6.74 10.45
N ARG A 169 14.75 6.13 10.60
CA ARG A 169 15.10 4.86 10.00
C ARG A 169 14.20 3.82 10.67
N TYR A 170 12.97 3.67 10.18
CA TYR A 170 12.01 2.71 10.69
C TYR A 170 12.59 1.32 10.53
N THR A 171 12.99 0.72 11.64
CA THR A 171 13.44 -0.66 11.70
C THR A 171 12.26 -1.55 11.34
N PHE A 172 12.35 -2.19 10.18
CA PHE A 172 11.45 -3.20 9.65
C PHE A 172 11.55 -4.50 10.47
N VAL A 173 11.21 -4.51 11.77
CA VAL A 173 11.15 -5.77 12.50
C VAL A 173 10.15 -5.67 13.65
N ASP A 174 9.26 -6.66 13.71
CA ASP A 174 8.45 -7.01 14.87
C ASP A 174 9.38 -7.56 15.97
N GLU A 175 9.36 -6.96 17.17
CA GLU A 175 10.10 -7.49 18.34
C GLU A 175 9.53 -8.84 18.84
N ASN A 176 8.30 -9.19 18.44
CA ASN A 176 7.62 -10.43 18.78
C ASN A 176 7.70 -11.51 17.69
N ALA A 177 8.33 -11.23 16.56
CA ALA A 177 8.77 -12.27 15.63
C ALA A 177 9.93 -12.99 16.33
N ASN A 178 9.57 -13.98 17.16
CA ASN A 178 10.47 -14.85 17.88
C ASN A 178 11.24 -15.73 16.86
N LEU A 179 12.13 -15.10 16.09
CA LEU A 179 13.11 -15.72 15.23
C LEU A 179 14.21 -16.25 16.17
N GLY A 180 13.87 -17.36 16.83
CA GLY A 180 14.80 -18.07 17.70
C GLY A 180 16.12 -18.27 16.98
N THR A 181 17.22 -17.88 17.65
CA THR A 181 18.60 -18.12 17.24
C THR A 181 18.96 -17.63 15.82
N ALA A 182 19.30 -16.35 15.71
CA ALA A 182 20.21 -15.79 14.69
C ALA A 182 20.15 -16.45 13.29
N MET A 183 18.99 -16.45 12.64
CA MET A 183 18.93 -16.71 11.20
C MET A 183 19.68 -15.57 10.50
N ARG A 184 20.78 -15.88 9.82
CA ARG A 184 21.45 -14.91 8.96
C ARG A 184 20.51 -14.60 7.79
N TYR A 185 20.24 -13.32 7.54
CA TYR A 185 19.39 -12.86 6.44
C TYR A 185 19.82 -13.39 5.05
N GLU A 186 21.05 -13.89 4.91
CA GLU A 186 21.60 -14.44 3.67
C GLU A 186 20.91 -15.75 3.19
N GLU A 187 20.09 -16.42 4.02
CA GLU A 187 19.43 -17.70 3.67
C GLU A 187 17.89 -17.63 3.55
N ILE A 188 17.29 -16.45 3.70
CA ILE A 188 15.83 -16.31 3.70
C ILE A 188 15.33 -15.99 2.29
N GLU A 189 14.57 -16.90 1.70
CA GLU A 189 13.79 -16.61 0.50
C GLU A 189 12.62 -15.69 0.87
N LEU A 190 12.73 -14.41 0.53
CA LEU A 190 11.69 -13.40 0.73
C LEU A 190 10.99 -13.06 -0.60
N ARG A 191 9.66 -13.04 -0.59
CA ARG A 191 8.82 -12.66 -1.73
C ARG A 191 7.79 -11.61 -1.34
N ILE A 192 7.40 -10.78 -2.29
CA ILE A 192 6.27 -9.86 -2.15
C ILE A 192 5.13 -10.40 -3.00
N LEU A 193 3.96 -10.55 -2.40
CA LEU A 193 2.75 -11.00 -3.08
C LEU A 193 1.72 -9.88 -3.11
N LEU A 194 1.06 -9.69 -4.25
CA LEU A 194 -0.07 -8.77 -4.36
C LEU A 194 -1.28 -9.36 -3.66
N LEU A 195 -1.77 -8.73 -2.60
CA LEU A 195 -2.98 -9.10 -1.89
C LEU A 195 -4.18 -8.30 -2.42
N CYS A 196 -5.19 -8.99 -2.92
CA CYS A 196 -6.39 -8.35 -3.44
C CYS A 196 -7.67 -9.17 -3.27
N GLY A 197 -8.81 -8.50 -3.47
CA GLY A 197 -10.11 -9.14 -3.61
C GLY A 197 -10.34 -9.70 -5.02
N SER A 198 -11.43 -10.44 -5.19
CA SER A 198 -11.90 -10.91 -6.50
C SER A 198 -12.16 -9.78 -7.50
N ASP A 199 -12.65 -8.63 -7.03
CA ASP A 199 -12.94 -7.45 -7.86
C ASP A 199 -11.68 -6.97 -8.63
N LEU A 200 -10.51 -6.96 -7.96
CA LEU A 200 -9.27 -6.57 -8.62
C LEU A 200 -8.81 -7.65 -9.59
N LEU A 201 -8.91 -8.93 -9.22
CA LEU A 201 -8.56 -10.05 -10.11
C LEU A 201 -9.41 -10.02 -11.39
N GLU A 202 -10.72 -9.78 -11.27
CA GLU A 202 -11.62 -9.66 -12.42
C GLU A 202 -11.24 -8.49 -13.33
N SER A 203 -10.71 -7.40 -12.75
CA SER A 203 -10.27 -6.25 -13.54
C SER A 203 -9.11 -6.56 -14.51
N PHE A 204 -8.33 -7.62 -14.28
CA PHE A 204 -7.30 -8.09 -15.22
C PHE A 204 -7.92 -8.59 -16.54
N CYS A 205 -9.22 -8.89 -16.56
CA CYS A 205 -9.95 -9.30 -17.76
C CYS A 205 -10.56 -8.12 -18.53
N ILE A 206 -10.44 -6.87 -18.03
CA ILE A 206 -10.99 -5.67 -18.69
C ILE A 206 -9.98 -5.18 -19.75
N PRO A 207 -10.32 -5.21 -21.06
CA PRO A 207 -9.41 -4.80 -22.12
C PRO A 207 -8.98 -3.32 -21.98
N GLY A 208 -7.67 -3.07 -22.09
CA GLY A 208 -7.10 -1.73 -22.05
C GLY A 208 -6.97 -1.11 -20.65
N LEU A 209 -7.45 -1.77 -19.59
CA LEU A 209 -7.30 -1.29 -18.22
C LEU A 209 -5.90 -1.57 -17.67
N TRP A 210 -5.33 -2.73 -18.02
CA TRP A 210 -4.00 -3.15 -17.61
C TRP A 210 -3.11 -3.30 -18.84
N LYS A 211 -1.84 -2.91 -18.70
CA LYS A 211 -0.82 -3.25 -19.70
C LYS A 211 -0.48 -4.73 -19.55
N GLU A 212 -0.48 -5.46 -20.65
CA GLU A 212 -0.22 -6.91 -20.65
C GLU A 212 1.17 -7.24 -20.08
N SER A 213 2.19 -6.41 -20.38
CA SER A 213 3.53 -6.50 -19.80
C SER A 213 3.55 -6.37 -18.27
N ASP A 214 2.77 -5.44 -17.72
CA ASP A 214 2.67 -5.23 -16.28
C ASP A 214 1.95 -6.43 -15.64
N MET A 215 0.91 -6.95 -16.30
CA MET A 215 0.19 -8.13 -15.81
C MET A 215 1.10 -9.35 -15.73
N GLU A 216 1.89 -9.61 -16.79
CA GLU A 216 2.85 -10.70 -16.83
C GLU A 216 3.84 -10.61 -15.66
N VAL A 217 4.47 -9.45 -15.44
CA VAL A 217 5.39 -9.25 -14.31
C VAL A 217 4.69 -9.49 -12.96
N ILE A 218 3.48 -8.97 -12.77
CA ILE A 218 2.73 -9.16 -11.52
C ILE A 218 2.46 -10.64 -11.23
N VAL A 219 2.03 -11.41 -12.23
CA VAL A 219 1.66 -12.82 -12.02
C VAL A 219 2.84 -13.77 -12.11
N GLU A 220 3.92 -13.41 -12.80
CA GLU A 220 5.10 -14.25 -12.97
C GLU A 220 6.13 -14.01 -11.86
N ASP A 221 6.55 -12.77 -11.65
CA ASP A 221 7.65 -12.44 -10.73
C ASP A 221 7.19 -12.32 -9.28
N PHE A 222 6.00 -11.75 -9.06
CA PHE A 222 5.48 -11.51 -7.72
C PHE A 222 4.58 -12.66 -7.28
N GLY A 223 3.42 -12.79 -7.92
CA GLY A 223 2.34 -13.66 -7.51
C GLY A 223 1.22 -12.90 -6.79
N ILE A 224 0.03 -13.50 -6.76
CA ILE A 224 -1.19 -12.87 -6.26
C ILE A 224 -1.80 -13.76 -5.18
N VAL A 225 -2.23 -13.15 -4.07
CA VAL A 225 -3.08 -13.78 -3.07
C VAL A 225 -4.46 -13.16 -3.17
N VAL A 226 -5.45 -13.97 -3.52
CA VAL A 226 -6.82 -13.52 -3.76
C VAL A 226 -7.69 -13.98 -2.61
N VAL A 227 -8.35 -13.03 -1.95
CA VAL A 227 -9.43 -13.31 -0.98
C VAL A 227 -10.76 -13.03 -1.69
N PRO A 228 -11.51 -14.07 -2.10
CA PRO A 228 -12.77 -13.88 -2.82
C PRO A 228 -13.79 -13.10 -1.99
N ARG A 229 -14.55 -12.23 -2.65
CA ARG A 229 -15.67 -11.49 -2.07
C ARG A 229 -16.95 -11.89 -2.79
N ASP A 230 -18.09 -11.84 -2.08
CA ASP A 230 -19.43 -12.08 -2.66
C ASP A 230 -19.57 -13.39 -3.47
N GLY A 231 -18.89 -14.46 -3.06
CA GLY A 231 -19.00 -15.77 -3.75
C GLY A 231 -18.43 -15.77 -5.17
N ALA A 232 -17.54 -14.84 -5.51
CA ALA A 232 -16.94 -14.74 -6.83
C ALA A 232 -16.23 -16.04 -7.26
N ASP A 233 -16.53 -16.49 -8.48
CA ASP A 233 -15.90 -17.67 -9.09
C ASP A 233 -14.53 -17.31 -9.66
N THR A 234 -13.52 -17.40 -8.79
CA THR A 234 -12.12 -17.14 -9.15
C THR A 234 -11.58 -18.07 -10.22
N GLU A 235 -12.05 -19.31 -10.29
CA GLU A 235 -11.65 -20.28 -11.32
C GLU A 235 -12.15 -19.85 -12.69
N ARG A 236 -13.40 -19.40 -12.76
CA ARG A 236 -13.94 -18.78 -13.98
C ARG A 236 -13.10 -17.57 -14.38
N ILE A 237 -12.80 -16.64 -13.46
CA ILE A 237 -12.00 -15.44 -13.76
C ILE A 237 -10.62 -15.80 -14.32
N MET A 238 -9.89 -16.71 -13.65
CA MET A 238 -8.56 -17.14 -14.10
C MET A 238 -8.59 -17.80 -15.48
N ASN A 239 -9.67 -18.50 -15.83
CA ASN A 239 -9.81 -19.12 -17.14
C ASN A 239 -10.12 -18.12 -18.27
N HIS A 240 -10.61 -16.92 -17.98
CA HIS A 240 -10.91 -15.92 -19.03
C HIS A 240 -9.64 -15.25 -19.59
N SER A 241 -8.59 -15.09 -18.78
CA SER A 241 -7.33 -14.48 -19.21
C SER A 241 -6.27 -15.54 -19.51
N SER A 242 -5.62 -15.45 -20.67
CA SER A 242 -4.50 -16.33 -21.05
C SER A 242 -3.31 -16.19 -20.09
N VAL A 243 -3.01 -14.96 -19.67
CA VAL A 243 -1.92 -14.63 -18.73
C VAL A 243 -2.18 -15.24 -17.35
N LEU A 244 -3.40 -15.05 -16.80
CA LEU A 244 -3.77 -15.62 -15.50
C LEU A 244 -3.75 -17.16 -15.54
N ARG A 245 -4.25 -17.75 -16.64
CA ARG A 245 -4.27 -19.21 -16.81
C ARG A 245 -2.87 -19.80 -16.89
N LYS A 246 -1.94 -19.13 -17.58
CA LYS A 246 -0.54 -19.56 -17.73
C LYS A 246 0.20 -19.58 -16.40
N HIS A 247 -0.05 -18.60 -15.52
CA HIS A 247 0.63 -18.46 -14.23
C HIS A 247 -0.25 -18.84 -13.03
N LYS A 248 -1.22 -19.74 -13.22
CA LYS A 248 -2.21 -20.13 -12.20
C LYS A 248 -1.57 -20.61 -10.89
N ASP A 249 -0.43 -21.31 -10.97
CA ASP A 249 0.27 -21.83 -9.79
C ASP A 249 0.85 -20.72 -8.89
N ASN A 250 1.03 -19.51 -9.43
CA ASN A 250 1.48 -18.33 -8.69
C ASN A 250 0.31 -17.46 -8.18
N ILE A 251 -0.93 -17.91 -8.38
CA ILE A 251 -2.16 -17.27 -7.90
C ILE A 251 -2.75 -18.13 -6.78
N ILE A 252 -2.66 -17.64 -5.54
CA ILE A 252 -3.14 -18.32 -4.35
C ILE A 252 -4.54 -17.82 -4.02
N VAL A 253 -5.55 -18.64 -4.26
CA VAL A 253 -6.93 -18.33 -3.86
C VAL A 253 -7.17 -18.82 -2.43
N VAL A 254 -7.50 -17.87 -1.54
CA VAL A 254 -7.90 -18.17 -0.16
C VAL A 254 -9.29 -18.81 -0.19
N LYS A 255 -9.33 -20.10 0.14
CA LYS A 255 -10.59 -20.87 0.22
C LYS A 255 -11.16 -20.69 1.62
N ASP A 256 -12.18 -19.85 1.74
CA ASP A 256 -12.87 -19.56 3.00
C ASP A 256 -14.09 -20.47 3.22
N GLU A 257 -14.56 -20.54 4.47
CA GLU A 257 -15.95 -20.90 4.77
C GLU A 257 -16.86 -19.75 4.31
N ILE A 258 -17.86 -20.07 3.50
CA ILE A 258 -18.38 -19.24 2.40
C ILE A 258 -19.06 -17.90 2.81
N ASP A 259 -19.28 -17.60 4.10
CA ASP A 259 -20.20 -16.51 4.51
C ASP A 259 -19.67 -15.56 5.61
N HIS A 260 -18.39 -15.20 5.62
CA HIS A 260 -17.91 -14.22 6.61
C HIS A 260 -18.49 -12.80 6.33
N PRO A 261 -19.09 -12.10 7.31
CA PRO A 261 -19.77 -10.80 7.08
C PRO A 261 -18.85 -9.69 6.57
N MET A 262 -17.53 -9.85 6.69
CA MET A 262 -16.57 -8.87 6.16
C MET A 262 -16.30 -9.01 4.66
N SER A 263 -16.68 -10.13 4.03
CA SER A 263 -16.51 -10.32 2.58
C SER A 263 -17.32 -9.29 1.78
N ILE A 264 -18.51 -8.92 2.27
CA ILE A 264 -19.44 -7.99 1.60
C ILE A 264 -19.15 -6.50 1.87
N VAL A 265 -18.12 -6.18 2.66
CA VAL A 265 -17.87 -4.82 3.13
C VAL A 265 -16.91 -4.07 2.22
N SER A 266 -17.45 -3.09 1.49
CA SER A 266 -16.70 -2.23 0.57
C SER A 266 -16.71 -0.77 1.01
N SER A 267 -15.70 0.00 0.60
CA SER A 267 -15.67 1.45 0.86
C SER A 267 -16.92 2.16 0.32
N THR A 268 -17.47 1.73 -0.82
CA THR A 268 -18.70 2.31 -1.38
C THR A 268 -19.89 2.10 -0.46
N LYS A 269 -20.07 0.87 0.07
CA LYS A 269 -21.11 0.58 1.06
C LYS A 269 -20.89 1.37 2.33
N SER A 270 -19.65 1.46 2.82
CA SER A 270 -19.32 2.26 4.00
C SER A 270 -19.64 3.74 3.83
N ARG A 271 -19.31 4.36 2.68
CA ARG A 271 -19.66 5.77 2.40
C ARG A 271 -21.18 5.97 2.34
N CYS A 272 -21.90 5.06 1.68
CA CYS A 272 -23.36 5.13 1.57
C CYS A 272 -24.04 5.04 2.94
N VAL A 273 -23.70 4.02 3.74
CA VAL A 273 -24.25 3.86 5.10
C VAL A 273 -23.86 5.04 5.99
N PHE A 274 -22.61 5.53 5.89
CA PHE A 274 -22.18 6.71 6.62
C PHE A 274 -23.02 7.94 6.28
N SER A 275 -23.20 8.24 4.99
CA SER A 275 -24.00 9.37 4.51
C SER A 275 -25.47 9.26 4.93
N LEU A 276 -26.05 8.06 4.90
CA LEU A 276 -27.42 7.81 5.35
C LEU A 276 -27.58 8.01 6.86
N SER A 277 -26.64 7.49 7.67
CA SER A 277 -26.66 7.69 9.12
C SER A 277 -26.56 9.17 9.49
N LEU A 278 -25.75 9.96 8.76
CA LEU A 278 -25.70 11.41 8.92
C LEU A 278 -27.04 12.09 8.58
N HIS A 279 -27.66 11.69 7.47
CA HIS A 279 -28.92 12.30 7.02
C HIS A 279 -30.07 12.04 7.99
N ASN A 280 -30.22 10.80 8.47
CA ASN A 280 -31.28 10.42 9.41
C ASN A 280 -31.17 11.15 10.76
N SER A 281 -29.98 11.66 11.10
CA SER A 281 -29.72 12.36 12.37
C SER A 281 -30.27 13.80 12.43
N SER A 282 -30.94 14.30 11.38
CA SER A 282 -31.57 15.64 11.34
C SER A 282 -30.63 16.80 11.75
N LEU A 283 -29.38 16.76 11.28
CA LEU A 283 -28.29 17.65 11.73
C LEU A 283 -28.28 19.05 11.09
N HIS A 284 -29.17 19.33 10.12
CA HIS A 284 -29.11 20.54 9.30
C HIS A 284 -29.31 21.87 10.06
N SER A 285 -29.73 21.85 11.33
CA SER A 285 -29.99 23.03 12.15
C SER A 285 -29.17 23.13 13.45
N VAL A 286 -28.19 22.24 13.66
CA VAL A 286 -27.44 22.16 14.92
C VAL A 286 -26.10 22.92 14.83
N PRO A 287 -25.69 23.71 15.84
CA PRO A 287 -24.36 24.31 15.92
C PRO A 287 -23.24 23.28 15.75
N GLN A 288 -22.18 23.62 15.00
CA GLN A 288 -21.11 22.70 14.57
C GLN A 288 -20.54 21.77 15.67
N PRO A 289 -20.21 22.24 16.89
CA PRO A 289 -19.67 21.37 17.95
C PRO A 289 -20.70 20.34 18.46
N SER A 290 -21.97 20.74 18.51
CA SER A 290 -23.08 19.88 18.94
C SER A 290 -23.51 18.93 17.84
N ALA A 291 -23.44 19.36 16.58
CA ALA A 291 -23.69 18.51 15.41
C ALA A 291 -22.72 17.32 15.39
N PHE A 292 -21.46 17.55 15.75
CA PHE A 292 -20.44 16.50 15.85
C PHE A 292 -20.77 15.42 16.88
N LEU A 293 -21.15 15.85 18.09
CA LEU A 293 -21.47 14.93 19.17
C LEU A 293 -22.76 14.15 18.88
N LEU A 294 -23.78 14.83 18.34
CA LEU A 294 -25.03 14.18 17.93
C LEU A 294 -24.80 13.20 16.79
N THR A 295 -23.96 13.56 15.82
CA THR A 295 -23.53 12.66 14.75
C THR A 295 -22.84 11.42 15.30
N ARG A 296 -21.92 11.59 16.24
CA ARG A 296 -21.18 10.49 16.85
C ARG A 296 -22.12 9.56 17.63
N LEU A 297 -23.04 10.13 18.40
CA LEU A 297 -24.08 9.38 19.10
C LEU A 297 -25.01 8.65 18.13
N ALA A 298 -25.41 9.28 17.04
CA ALA A 298 -26.26 8.65 16.03
C ALA A 298 -25.53 7.59 15.20
N LEU A 299 -24.20 7.68 15.03
CA LEU A 299 -23.41 6.60 14.45
C LEU A 299 -23.19 5.43 15.42
N GLN A 300 -23.25 5.69 16.73
CA GLN A 300 -23.19 4.66 17.77
C GLN A 300 -24.54 3.99 18.04
N HIS A 301 -25.64 4.72 17.83
CA HIS A 301 -27.00 4.27 18.17
C HIS A 301 -27.95 4.10 16.97
N GLY A 302 -27.56 4.53 15.77
CA GLY A 302 -28.42 4.55 14.58
C GLY A 302 -28.43 3.24 13.79
N ASP A 303 -29.51 3.04 13.05
CA ASP A 303 -29.83 1.82 12.27
C ASP A 303 -28.84 1.48 11.14
N GLY A 304 -27.89 2.37 10.85
CA GLY A 304 -26.81 2.14 9.91
C GLY A 304 -25.56 1.69 10.64
N HIS A 305 -25.27 0.39 10.56
CA HIS A 305 -24.13 -0.34 11.11
C HIS A 305 -22.73 0.14 10.64
N VAL A 306 -22.45 1.46 10.65
CA VAL A 306 -21.16 2.05 10.24
C VAL A 306 -20.02 1.53 11.11
N VAL A 307 -20.27 1.37 12.41
CA VAL A 307 -19.31 0.82 13.38
C VAL A 307 -18.94 -0.63 13.06
N ASP A 308 -19.75 -1.34 12.28
CA ASP A 308 -19.42 -2.70 11.82
C ASP A 308 -18.51 -2.68 10.60
N TYR A 309 -18.41 -1.55 9.89
CA TYR A 309 -17.61 -1.39 8.69
C TYR A 309 -16.31 -0.62 8.89
N LEU A 310 -16.28 0.34 9.80
CA LEU A 310 -15.15 1.23 10.05
C LEU A 310 -14.68 1.11 11.50
N SER A 311 -13.39 1.32 11.76
CA SER A 311 -12.90 1.43 13.13
C SER A 311 -13.29 2.78 13.73
N GLN A 312 -13.47 2.83 15.06
CA GLN A 312 -13.84 4.07 15.75
C GLN A 312 -12.87 5.24 15.47
N PRO A 313 -11.54 5.05 15.47
CA PRO A 313 -10.61 6.13 15.13
C PRO A 313 -10.80 6.68 13.72
N VAL A 314 -11.12 5.82 12.75
CA VAL A 314 -11.41 6.25 11.36
C VAL A 314 -12.72 7.03 11.30
N ILE A 315 -13.76 6.57 12.00
CA ILE A 315 -15.04 7.29 12.11
C ILE A 315 -14.82 8.68 12.69
N ASP A 316 -14.12 8.77 13.83
CA ASP A 316 -13.86 10.04 14.51
C ASP A 316 -13.09 11.02 13.60
N TYR A 317 -12.11 10.53 12.84
CA TYR A 317 -11.35 11.33 11.88
C TYR A 317 -12.19 11.81 10.69
N ILE A 318 -13.02 10.94 10.10
CA ILE A 318 -13.92 11.28 8.99
C ILE A 318 -14.85 12.41 9.41
N LEU A 319 -15.44 12.29 10.60
CA LEU A 319 -16.29 13.34 11.16
C LEU A 319 -15.50 14.63 11.32
N GLN A 320 -14.33 14.58 11.97
CA GLN A 320 -13.51 15.77 12.29
C GLN A 320 -13.10 16.51 11.02
N SER A 321 -12.78 15.76 9.98
CA SER A 321 -12.36 16.27 8.69
C SER A 321 -13.54 16.59 7.74
N GLN A 322 -14.78 16.41 8.21
CA GLN A 322 -16.01 16.64 7.44
C GLN A 322 -16.04 15.89 6.10
N LEU A 323 -15.47 14.68 6.06
CA LEU A 323 -15.38 13.88 4.84
C LEU A 323 -16.71 13.15 4.57
N TYR A 324 -17.03 12.99 3.29
CA TYR A 324 -18.19 12.24 2.80
C TYR A 324 -19.57 12.77 3.25
N ILE A 325 -19.66 13.95 3.87
CA ILE A 325 -20.92 14.54 4.36
C ILE A 325 -21.92 14.79 3.21
N ASN A 326 -21.41 15.09 2.01
CA ASN A 326 -22.21 15.34 0.80
C ASN A 326 -22.09 14.20 -0.22
N ALA A 327 -21.72 12.99 0.20
CA ALA A 327 -21.61 11.85 -0.70
C ALA A 327 -22.98 11.24 -1.06
N SER A 328 -23.95 12.10 -1.38
CA SER A 328 -25.16 11.77 -2.13
C SER A 328 -24.93 12.20 -3.57
N GLY A 329 -24.30 11.31 -4.33
CA GLY A 329 -24.27 11.33 -5.80
C GLY A 329 -25.17 10.24 -6.32
#